data_AF-A0A177S7Z9-F1
#
_entry.id   AF-A0A177S7Z9-F1
#
_cell.length_a   1.000
_cell.length_b   1.000
_cell.length_c   1.000
_cell.angle_alpha   90.00
_cell.angle_beta   90.00
_cell.angle_gamma   90.00
#
_symmetry.space_group_name_H-M   'P 1'
#
loop_
_entity.id
_entity.type
_entity.pdbx_description
1 polymer ?
#
loop_
_entity_poly.entity_id
_entity_poly.type
_entity_poly.pdbx_seq_one_letter_code
_entity_poly.pdbx_strand_id
1 'polypeptide(L)'
;MDVKQLALQAGLRPESVVEHKHVKGADIFRIDLSKAPELRRAAQQRSAGGIQLPDGDIFNTGFLLDGVERDPGYVAEHMGKERNYNFIGPDHRPIPAWFLRAENYAPNSLYGALVEFVGFWVFDKHSGSTTYDLSTPHDGSRPWMRYGLGYLPNPDVYMYYISFAPTSGFIEVNHDAAGENRMDLNGAFAKVHFTMPNCRDVFPQAPDREFTVELGGHYQLVGTW
;
A
#
# COMPACT_ATOMS: atom_id res chain seq x y z
N MET A 1 16.59 6.09 -5.91
CA MET A 1 15.20 6.51 -6.13
C MET A 1 15.00 7.84 -5.44
N ASP A 2 14.38 8.82 -6.09
CA ASP A 2 14.17 10.14 -5.46
C ASP A 2 12.95 10.13 -4.51
N VAL A 3 12.87 11.14 -3.63
CA VAL A 3 11.81 11.25 -2.60
C VAL A 3 10.42 11.35 -3.22
N LYS A 4 10.28 11.98 -4.40
CA LYS A 4 8.97 12.13 -5.07
C LYS A 4 8.49 10.78 -5.59
N GLN A 5 9.38 10.01 -6.19
CA GLN A 5 9.10 8.64 -6.60
C GLN A 5 8.71 7.79 -5.39
N LEU A 6 9.47 7.85 -4.29
CA LEU A 6 9.17 7.13 -3.05
C LEU A 6 7.84 7.55 -2.42
N ALA A 7 7.48 8.83 -2.49
CA ALA A 7 6.21 9.35 -2.00
C ALA A 7 5.02 8.88 -2.85
N LEU A 8 5.12 9.01 -4.18
CA LEU A 8 4.11 8.47 -5.11
C LEU A 8 3.94 6.98 -4.89
N GLN A 9 5.05 6.30 -4.73
CA GLN A 9 5.10 4.91 -4.36
C GLN A 9 4.26 4.65 -3.10
N ALA A 10 4.53 5.33 -1.99
CA ALA A 10 3.76 5.18 -0.76
C ALA A 10 2.28 5.65 -0.87
N GLY A 11 1.80 6.08 -2.04
CA GLY A 11 0.44 6.58 -2.23
C GLY A 11 0.24 7.97 -1.65
N LEU A 12 1.31 8.76 -1.62
CA LEU A 12 1.34 10.09 -1.01
C LEU A 12 1.55 11.12 -2.11
N ARG A 13 0.87 12.27 -1.98
CA ARG A 13 1.13 13.42 -2.84
C ARG A 13 2.52 13.96 -2.56
N PRO A 14 3.43 14.05 -3.54
CA PRO A 14 4.80 14.53 -3.30
C PRO A 14 4.87 15.90 -2.62
N GLU A 15 3.95 16.80 -2.95
CA GLU A 15 3.85 18.15 -2.38
C GLU A 15 3.39 18.19 -0.90
N SER A 16 2.81 17.09 -0.42
CA SER A 16 2.42 16.93 0.98
C SER A 16 3.57 16.44 1.87
N VAL A 17 4.63 15.90 1.29
CA VAL A 17 5.81 15.41 2.01
C VAL A 17 6.66 16.60 2.48
N VAL A 18 6.78 16.75 3.78
CA VAL A 18 7.58 17.81 4.42
C VAL A 18 8.97 17.31 4.79
N GLU A 19 9.10 16.01 5.07
CA GLU A 19 10.33 15.37 5.50
C GLU A 19 10.33 13.89 5.11
N HIS A 20 11.50 13.37 4.76
CA HIS A 20 11.75 11.96 4.49
C HIS A 20 12.98 11.51 5.26
N LYS A 21 12.86 10.36 5.93
CA LYS A 21 13.97 9.69 6.61
C LYS A 21 13.99 8.22 6.19
N HIS A 22 15.14 7.78 5.70
CA HIS A 22 15.38 6.36 5.48
C HIS A 22 15.89 5.70 6.76
N VAL A 23 15.29 4.58 7.15
CA VAL A 23 15.72 3.71 8.24
C VAL A 23 15.83 2.27 7.74
N LYS A 24 16.41 1.36 8.51
CA LYS A 24 16.66 -0.03 8.08
C LYS A 24 15.39 -0.67 7.45
N GLY A 25 15.40 -0.81 6.12
CA GLY A 25 14.31 -1.42 5.34
C GLY A 25 13.04 -0.58 5.20
N ALA A 26 13.00 0.66 5.71
CA ALA A 26 11.78 1.46 5.73
C ALA A 26 12.02 2.94 5.38
N ASP A 27 10.99 3.54 4.80
CA ASP A 27 10.93 4.97 4.55
C ASP A 27 9.90 5.60 5.50
N ILE A 28 10.33 6.62 6.24
CA ILE A 28 9.46 7.42 7.10
C ILE A 28 9.18 8.75 6.40
N PHE A 29 7.90 9.04 6.17
CA PHE A 29 7.46 10.31 5.59
C PHE A 29 6.65 11.10 6.62
N ARG A 30 6.97 12.38 6.76
CA ARG A 30 6.15 13.34 7.51
C ARG A 30 5.28 14.13 6.54
N ILE A 31 3.97 14.02 6.70
CA ILE A 31 2.97 14.53 5.76
C ILE A 31 2.19 15.70 6.37
N ASP A 32 2.16 16.82 5.65
CA ASP A 32 1.32 17.97 5.96
C ASP A 32 -0.13 17.69 5.51
N LEU A 33 -1.01 17.52 6.49
CA LEU A 33 -2.42 17.19 6.25
C LEU A 33 -3.20 18.32 5.59
N SER A 34 -2.72 19.58 5.62
CA SER A 34 -3.36 20.68 4.90
C SER A 34 -3.29 20.50 3.38
N LYS A 35 -2.30 19.74 2.90
CA LYS A 35 -2.09 19.41 1.48
C LYS A 35 -2.60 18.01 1.10
N ALA A 36 -3.10 17.24 2.07
CA ALA A 36 -3.67 15.91 1.88
C ALA A 36 -5.01 15.75 2.63
N PRO A 37 -6.05 16.53 2.28
CA PRO A 37 -7.32 16.53 2.98
C PRO A 37 -8.05 15.18 2.92
N GLU A 38 -7.84 14.37 1.88
CA GLU A 38 -8.35 13.01 1.77
C GLU A 38 -7.80 12.09 2.87
N LEU A 39 -6.49 12.18 3.16
CA LEU A 39 -5.87 11.41 4.24
C LEU A 39 -6.38 11.87 5.61
N ARG A 40 -6.59 13.18 5.77
CA ARG A 40 -7.22 13.74 6.98
C ARG A 40 -8.64 13.20 7.16
N ARG A 41 -9.45 13.16 6.09
CA ARG A 41 -10.81 12.62 6.16
C ARG A 41 -10.82 11.12 6.43
N ALA A 42 -9.97 10.33 5.77
CA ALA A 42 -9.85 8.90 6.02
C ALA A 42 -9.50 8.62 7.49
N ALA A 43 -8.54 9.37 8.05
CA ALA A 43 -8.19 9.33 9.47
C ALA A 43 -9.32 9.76 10.43
N GLN A 44 -10.23 10.64 9.99
CA GLN A 44 -11.28 11.21 10.84
C GLN A 44 -12.64 10.49 10.72
N GLN A 45 -12.95 9.86 9.59
CA GLN A 45 -14.33 9.51 9.22
C GLN A 45 -14.80 8.11 9.65
N ARG A 46 -13.98 7.23 10.25
CA ARG A 46 -14.41 5.83 10.46
C ARG A 46 -14.20 5.29 11.88
N SER A 47 -15.21 5.57 12.68
CA SER A 47 -15.70 4.77 13.82
C SER A 47 -17.10 4.19 13.55
N ALA A 48 -17.53 4.13 12.29
CA ALA A 48 -18.87 3.69 11.87
C ALA A 48 -18.74 2.63 10.76
N GLY A 49 -18.95 1.37 11.14
CA GLY A 49 -18.62 0.17 10.36
C GLY A 49 -19.47 -0.10 9.11
N GLY A 50 -19.04 -1.13 8.39
CA GLY A 50 -19.73 -1.77 7.27
C GLY A 50 -18.74 -2.53 6.37
N ILE A 51 -18.71 -3.87 6.51
CA ILE A 51 -17.79 -4.79 5.81
C ILE A 51 -18.34 -5.09 4.41
N GLN A 52 -17.98 -4.24 3.44
CA GLN A 52 -17.84 -4.56 2.01
C GLN A 52 -17.26 -3.34 1.31
N LEU A 53 -16.33 -3.54 0.36
CA LEU A 53 -15.96 -2.44 -0.53
C LEU A 53 -17.24 -1.98 -1.27
N PRO A 54 -17.56 -0.67 -1.27
CA PRO A 54 -18.88 -0.16 -1.63
C PRO A 54 -19.34 -0.50 -3.06
N ASP A 55 -18.43 -0.98 -3.92
CA ASP A 55 -18.65 -1.19 -5.35
C ASP A 55 -18.70 -2.68 -5.76
N GLY A 56 -18.62 -3.62 -4.80
CA GLY A 56 -18.57 -5.07 -5.08
C GLY A 56 -17.18 -5.63 -5.40
N ASP A 57 -16.15 -4.80 -5.29
CA ASP A 57 -14.73 -5.18 -5.36
C ASP A 57 -14.35 -6.23 -4.31
N ILE A 58 -13.40 -7.10 -4.65
CA ILE A 58 -12.85 -8.13 -3.77
C ILE A 58 -11.38 -7.84 -3.51
N PHE A 59 -11.01 -7.76 -2.23
CA PHE A 59 -9.63 -7.78 -1.77
C PHE A 59 -9.52 -8.77 -0.61
N ASN A 60 -8.99 -9.96 -0.88
CA ASN A 60 -8.89 -11.03 0.11
C ASN A 60 -7.42 -11.35 0.39
N THR A 61 -7.01 -11.26 1.65
CA THR A 61 -5.61 -11.38 2.07
C THR A 61 -5.50 -12.15 3.38
N GLY A 62 -4.69 -13.22 3.36
CA GLY A 62 -4.17 -13.85 4.56
C GLY A 62 -3.01 -13.04 5.15
N PHE A 63 -2.91 -13.08 6.48
CA PHE A 63 -1.96 -12.25 7.24
C PHE A 63 -1.27 -13.10 8.32
N LEU A 64 0.06 -13.24 8.22
CA LEU A 64 0.87 -13.87 9.26
C LEU A 64 1.84 -12.85 9.88
N LEU A 65 1.95 -12.87 11.21
CA LEU A 65 2.96 -12.16 11.98
C LEU A 65 3.96 -13.16 12.53
N ASP A 66 5.23 -13.07 12.12
CA ASP A 66 6.28 -14.04 12.47
C ASP A 66 5.85 -15.51 12.24
N GLY A 67 5.11 -15.75 11.16
CA GLY A 67 4.60 -17.07 10.79
C GLY A 67 3.35 -17.53 11.56
N VAL A 68 2.80 -16.70 12.44
CA VAL A 68 1.57 -16.98 13.18
C VAL A 68 0.40 -16.23 12.56
N GLU A 69 -0.68 -16.94 12.24
CA GLU A 69 -1.90 -16.35 11.71
C GLU A 69 -2.54 -15.41 12.73
N ARG A 70 -2.94 -14.22 12.27
CA ARG A 70 -3.65 -13.23 13.09
C ARG A 70 -5.16 -13.35 12.81
N ASP A 71 -5.97 -13.28 13.86
CA ASP A 71 -7.45 -13.25 13.78
C ASP A 71 -7.94 -11.87 14.28
N PRO A 72 -8.76 -11.11 13.51
CA PRO A 72 -9.38 -11.44 12.22
C PRO A 72 -8.50 -11.26 10.96
N GLY A 73 -7.19 -11.14 11.12
CA GLY A 73 -6.26 -10.96 9.99
C GLY A 73 -6.31 -9.55 9.41
N TYR A 74 -5.92 -9.38 8.15
CA TYR A 74 -6.03 -8.11 7.43
C TYR A 74 -7.34 -8.06 6.65
N VAL A 75 -8.24 -7.17 7.03
CA VAL A 75 -9.50 -6.95 6.33
C VAL A 75 -9.51 -5.53 5.78
N ALA A 76 -9.56 -5.38 4.46
CA ALA A 76 -9.63 -4.08 3.82
C ALA A 76 -10.99 -3.42 4.11
N GLU A 77 -10.95 -2.24 4.72
CA GLU A 77 -12.12 -1.39 4.99
C GLU A 77 -12.30 -0.33 3.88
N HIS A 78 -11.23 0.01 3.18
CA HIS A 78 -11.24 0.94 2.05
C HIS A 78 -10.31 0.46 0.93
N MET A 79 -10.67 0.78 -0.31
CA MET A 79 -9.88 0.48 -1.50
C MET A 79 -9.75 1.73 -2.38
N GLY A 80 -8.57 2.34 -2.35
CA GLY A 80 -8.19 3.39 -3.29
C GLY A 80 -7.77 2.81 -4.63
N LYS A 81 -8.29 3.37 -5.73
CA LYS A 81 -7.96 2.99 -7.11
C LYS A 81 -7.72 4.26 -7.90
N GLU A 82 -6.46 4.59 -8.16
CA GLU A 82 -6.09 5.82 -8.86
C GLU A 82 -5.28 5.51 -10.10
N ARG A 83 -5.55 6.24 -11.18
CA ARG A 83 -4.81 6.13 -12.43
C ARG A 83 -3.71 7.18 -12.48
N ASN A 84 -2.49 6.79 -12.85
CA ASN A 84 -1.35 7.70 -12.97
C ASN A 84 -0.61 7.47 -14.29
N TYR A 85 -0.18 8.57 -14.92
CA TYR A 85 0.54 8.58 -16.19
C TYR A 85 1.97 9.14 -16.07
N ASN A 86 2.41 9.46 -14.85
CA ASN A 86 3.68 10.14 -14.59
C ASN A 86 4.89 9.21 -14.48
N PHE A 87 4.71 7.89 -14.57
CA PHE A 87 5.84 6.97 -14.63
C PHE A 87 6.47 7.04 -16.02
N ILE A 88 7.79 7.25 -16.07
CA ILE A 88 8.55 7.30 -17.32
C ILE A 88 9.37 6.03 -17.43
N GLY A 89 9.17 5.28 -18.52
CA GLY A 89 9.87 4.04 -18.79
C GLY A 89 11.33 4.24 -19.19
N PRO A 90 12.10 3.13 -19.32
CA PRO A 90 13.48 3.16 -19.79
C PRO A 90 13.65 3.80 -21.17
N ASP A 91 12.60 3.77 -21.99
CA ASP A 91 12.52 4.37 -23.32
C ASP A 91 11.99 5.82 -23.32
N HIS A 92 11.89 6.44 -22.15
CA HIS A 92 11.36 7.79 -21.92
C HIS A 92 9.87 7.97 -22.28
N ARG A 93 9.11 6.89 -22.45
CA ARG A 93 7.66 6.97 -22.69
C ARG A 93 6.87 6.90 -21.38
N PRO A 94 5.71 7.58 -21.29
CA PRO A 94 4.79 7.38 -20.17
C PRO A 94 4.37 5.92 -20.06
N ILE A 95 4.42 5.37 -18.86
CA ILE A 95 3.88 4.05 -18.52
C ILE A 95 2.64 4.28 -17.66
N PRO A 96 1.44 4.10 -18.23
CA PRO A 96 0.21 4.15 -17.44
C PRO A 96 0.25 3.09 -16.33
N ALA A 97 -0.14 3.51 -15.13
CA ALA A 97 -0.13 2.67 -13.94
C ALA A 97 -1.40 2.90 -13.12
N TRP A 98 -1.90 1.83 -12.52
CA TRP A 98 -2.87 1.93 -11.44
C TRP A 98 -2.16 1.89 -10.10
N PHE A 99 -2.53 2.81 -9.22
CA PHE A 99 -2.29 2.71 -7.80
C PHE A 99 -3.49 2.06 -7.15
N LEU A 100 -3.25 0.92 -6.52
CA LEU A 100 -4.24 0.17 -5.76
C LEU A 100 -3.83 0.23 -4.30
N ARG A 101 -4.72 0.66 -3.42
CA ARG A 101 -4.43 0.82 -2.01
C ARG A 101 -5.56 0.27 -1.16
N ALA A 102 -5.34 -0.92 -0.61
CA ALA A 102 -6.21 -1.47 0.42
C ALA A 102 -5.82 -0.83 1.76
N GLU A 103 -6.80 -0.39 2.54
CA GLU A 103 -6.59 0.22 3.85
C GLU A 103 -7.46 -0.43 4.92
N ASN A 104 -6.90 -0.55 6.11
CA ASN A 104 -7.53 -0.98 7.35
C ASN A 104 -7.25 0.11 8.40
N TYR A 105 -8.16 0.32 9.36
CA TYR A 105 -8.08 1.43 10.32
C TYR A 105 -8.17 0.92 11.76
N ALA A 106 -7.80 1.76 12.72
CA ALA A 106 -8.00 1.42 14.14
C ALA A 106 -9.50 1.20 14.44
N PRO A 107 -9.88 0.18 15.25
CA PRO A 107 -9.03 -0.68 16.06
C PRO A 107 -8.55 -1.97 15.36
N ASN A 108 -8.94 -2.21 14.11
CA ASN A 108 -8.67 -3.45 13.39
C ASN A 108 -7.26 -3.49 12.76
N SER A 109 -6.61 -2.34 12.64
CA SER A 109 -5.24 -2.20 12.16
C SER A 109 -4.21 -2.85 13.08
N LEU A 110 -3.01 -3.08 12.55
CA LEU A 110 -1.84 -3.55 13.29
C LEU A 110 -1.43 -2.55 14.37
N TYR A 111 -1.27 -3.04 15.60
CA TYR A 111 -0.73 -2.30 16.75
C TYR A 111 -1.41 -0.95 17.06
N GLY A 112 -2.67 -0.79 16.64
CA GLY A 112 -3.41 0.46 16.79
C GLY A 112 -2.94 1.58 15.86
N ALA A 113 -2.32 1.24 14.72
CA ALA A 113 -2.02 2.21 13.68
C ALA A 113 -3.30 2.94 13.24
N LEU A 114 -3.22 4.24 12.99
CA LEU A 114 -4.40 4.98 12.56
C LEU A 114 -4.89 4.48 11.20
N VAL A 115 -3.93 4.14 10.33
CA VAL A 115 -4.15 3.49 9.05
C VAL A 115 -3.06 2.46 8.83
N GLU A 116 -3.45 1.28 8.40
CA GLU A 116 -2.59 0.22 7.92
C GLU A 116 -2.97 -0.02 6.46
N PHE A 117 -2.00 0.01 5.54
CA PHE A 117 -2.30 -0.15 4.13
C PHE A 117 -1.40 -1.16 3.43
N VAL A 118 -1.97 -1.78 2.41
CA VAL A 118 -1.28 -2.55 1.40
C VAL A 118 -1.44 -1.82 0.07
N GLY A 119 -0.33 -1.28 -0.44
CA GLY A 119 -0.30 -0.50 -1.68
C GLY A 119 0.36 -1.29 -2.80
N PHE A 120 -0.15 -1.15 -4.01
CA PHE A 120 0.40 -1.72 -5.23
C PHE A 120 0.48 -0.64 -6.29
N TRP A 121 1.55 -0.62 -7.10
CA TRP A 121 1.38 -0.17 -8.46
C TRP A 121 1.59 -1.28 -9.45
N VAL A 122 0.73 -1.25 -10.43
CA VAL A 122 0.54 -2.26 -11.45
C VAL A 122 0.40 -1.51 -12.77
N PHE A 123 1.19 -1.90 -13.76
CA PHE A 123 1.30 -1.18 -15.03
C PHE A 123 0.63 -1.98 -16.14
N ASP A 124 -0.06 -1.30 -17.06
CA ASP A 124 -0.84 -1.95 -18.13
C ASP A 124 -0.01 -2.88 -19.01
N LYS A 125 1.26 -2.53 -19.23
CA LYS A 125 2.18 -3.34 -20.05
C LYS A 125 2.45 -4.74 -19.46
N HIS A 126 2.00 -5.01 -18.23
CA HIS A 126 2.17 -6.28 -17.54
C HIS A 126 0.92 -7.17 -17.54
N SER A 127 -0.15 -6.75 -18.20
CA SER A 127 -1.33 -7.58 -18.42
C SER A 127 -0.98 -8.85 -19.20
N GLY A 128 -1.65 -9.96 -18.84
CA GLY A 128 -1.44 -11.26 -19.51
C GLY A 128 -0.74 -12.34 -18.68
N SER A 129 -0.85 -12.31 -17.35
CA SER A 129 -0.40 -13.38 -16.43
C SER A 129 1.12 -13.59 -16.40
N THR A 130 1.86 -12.52 -16.08
CA THR A 130 3.27 -12.66 -15.70
C THR A 130 3.42 -12.54 -14.19
N THR A 131 4.03 -13.55 -13.59
CA THR A 131 4.41 -13.54 -12.17
C THR A 131 5.76 -12.83 -12.01
N TYR A 132 5.81 -11.86 -11.12
CA TYR A 132 7.00 -11.08 -10.78
C TYR A 132 7.53 -11.48 -9.41
N ASP A 133 8.82 -11.77 -9.33
CA ASP A 133 9.54 -12.05 -8.09
C ASP A 133 9.98 -10.76 -7.40
N LEU A 134 9.37 -10.46 -6.26
CA LEU A 134 9.60 -9.25 -5.45
C LEU A 134 10.94 -9.25 -4.69
N SER A 135 11.70 -10.35 -4.68
CA SER A 135 13.02 -10.41 -4.00
C SER A 135 14.13 -9.65 -4.72
N THR A 136 13.96 -9.41 -6.02
CA THR A 136 14.93 -8.63 -6.80
C THR A 136 14.85 -7.14 -6.47
N PRO A 137 15.90 -6.33 -6.65
CA PRO A 137 15.80 -4.88 -6.55
C PRO A 137 14.82 -4.29 -7.59
N HIS A 138 14.08 -3.24 -7.23
CA HIS A 138 13.14 -2.59 -8.15
C HIS A 138 13.85 -1.60 -9.07
N ASP A 139 13.59 -1.72 -10.37
CA ASP A 139 14.20 -0.92 -11.45
C ASP A 139 13.23 0.10 -12.06
N GLY A 140 12.03 0.26 -11.48
CA GLY A 140 10.97 1.12 -12.03
C GLY A 140 10.10 0.44 -13.09
N SER A 141 10.42 -0.78 -13.52
CA SER A 141 9.87 -1.36 -14.75
C SER A 141 8.85 -2.47 -14.55
N ARG A 142 8.61 -2.89 -13.30
CA ARG A 142 7.73 -4.02 -12.89
C ARG A 142 6.73 -3.60 -11.81
N PRO A 143 5.65 -4.36 -11.57
CA PRO A 143 4.75 -4.10 -10.46
C PRO A 143 5.49 -4.07 -9.14
N TRP A 144 4.97 -3.30 -8.18
CA TRP A 144 5.62 -3.15 -6.89
C TRP A 144 4.58 -2.96 -5.80
N MET A 145 4.97 -3.37 -4.58
CA MET A 145 4.09 -3.46 -3.43
C MET A 145 4.73 -2.74 -2.25
N ARG A 146 3.91 -2.17 -1.38
CA ARG A 146 4.34 -1.64 -0.08
C ARG A 146 3.34 -2.05 0.99
N TYR A 147 3.87 -2.28 2.17
CA TYR A 147 3.11 -2.31 3.40
C TYR A 147 3.38 -1.02 4.16
N GLY A 148 2.40 -0.44 4.85
CA GLY A 148 2.64 0.78 5.59
C GLY A 148 1.71 1.03 6.76
N LEU A 149 2.24 1.75 7.75
CA LEU A 149 1.57 2.11 8.99
C LEU A 149 1.60 3.64 9.16
N GLY A 150 0.44 4.24 9.34
CA GLY A 150 0.25 5.66 9.59
C GLY A 150 -0.06 5.94 11.06
N TYR A 151 0.54 6.99 11.62
CA TYR A 151 0.27 7.45 12.98
C TYR A 151 0.33 8.97 13.11
N LEU A 152 -0.37 9.48 14.13
CA LEU A 152 -0.44 10.90 14.48
C LEU A 152 0.19 11.11 15.86
N PRO A 153 1.47 11.54 15.95
CA PRO A 153 2.01 12.00 17.22
C PRO A 153 1.39 13.34 17.64
N ASN A 154 0.93 14.15 16.67
CA ASN A 154 0.20 15.40 16.89
C ASN A 154 -1.03 15.42 15.94
N PRO A 155 -2.26 15.35 16.47
CA PRO A 155 -3.46 15.02 15.68
C PRO A 155 -3.85 16.03 14.59
N ASP A 156 -3.32 17.26 14.63
CA ASP A 156 -3.81 18.35 13.77
C ASP A 156 -2.81 18.85 12.72
N VAL A 157 -1.55 18.41 12.77
CA VAL A 157 -0.49 19.05 11.98
C VAL A 157 0.15 18.10 10.99
N TYR A 158 0.60 16.93 11.47
CA TYR A 158 1.37 16.01 10.64
C TYR A 158 0.97 14.57 10.90
N MET A 159 0.81 13.81 9.82
CA MET A 159 0.80 12.35 9.86
C MET A 159 2.15 11.80 9.46
N TYR A 160 2.58 10.74 10.15
CA TYR A 160 3.78 10.02 9.80
C TYR A 160 3.40 8.68 9.20
N TYR A 161 3.96 8.37 8.03
CA TYR A 161 3.88 7.06 7.42
C TYR A 161 5.21 6.35 7.52
N ILE A 162 5.18 5.12 8.01
CA ILE A 162 6.30 4.19 7.90
C ILE A 162 5.92 3.18 6.82
N SER A 163 6.66 3.17 5.71
CA SER A 163 6.40 2.32 4.55
C SER A 163 7.57 1.37 4.28
N PHE A 164 7.23 0.11 4.01
CA PHE A 164 8.16 -1.00 3.89
C PHE A 164 8.02 -1.64 2.52
N ALA A 165 9.15 -1.81 1.83
CA ALA A 165 9.21 -2.62 0.61
C ALA A 165 9.22 -4.11 0.99
N PRO A 166 8.67 -4.98 0.14
CA PRO A 166 8.80 -6.41 0.33
C PRO A 166 10.27 -6.82 0.21
N THR A 167 10.67 -7.80 1.02
CA THR A 167 11.99 -8.44 0.94
C THR A 167 11.97 -9.69 0.07
N SER A 168 10.80 -10.31 -0.11
CA SER A 168 10.60 -11.43 -1.03
C SER A 168 9.11 -11.64 -1.34
N GLY A 169 8.82 -12.58 -2.24
CA GLY A 169 7.48 -13.02 -2.60
C GLY A 169 7.17 -12.86 -4.08
N PHE A 170 5.92 -13.14 -4.45
CA PHE A 170 5.48 -13.11 -5.84
C PHE A 170 4.21 -12.28 -6.00
N ILE A 171 4.10 -11.59 -7.14
CA ILE A 171 2.89 -10.89 -7.56
C ILE A 171 2.55 -11.23 -9.01
N GLU A 172 1.29 -11.49 -9.28
CA GLU A 172 0.72 -11.69 -10.60
C GLU A 172 -0.29 -10.57 -10.88
N VAL A 173 -0.23 -10.02 -12.10
CA VAL A 173 -1.11 -8.95 -12.55
C VAL A 173 -1.82 -9.39 -13.81
N ASN A 174 -3.15 -9.25 -13.82
CA ASN A 174 -3.96 -9.47 -15.00
C ASN A 174 -5.02 -8.38 -15.14
N HIS A 175 -4.76 -7.39 -16.00
CA HIS A 175 -5.67 -6.26 -16.20
C HIS A 175 -6.20 -6.24 -17.63
N ASP A 176 -7.52 -6.21 -17.75
CA ASP A 176 -8.21 -6.32 -19.04
C ASP A 176 -9.12 -5.11 -19.27
N ALA A 177 -9.12 -4.58 -20.49
CA ALA A 177 -10.06 -3.53 -20.87
C ALA A 177 -11.48 -4.12 -20.91
N ALA A 178 -12.39 -3.56 -20.11
CA ALA A 178 -13.75 -4.06 -19.94
C ALA A 178 -14.82 -3.16 -20.56
N GLY A 179 -14.42 -2.01 -21.10
CA GLY A 179 -15.30 -1.07 -21.78
C GLY A 179 -14.64 0.27 -22.03
N GLU A 180 -15.42 1.22 -22.54
CA GLU A 180 -15.00 2.62 -22.61
C GLU A 180 -14.73 3.13 -21.20
N ASN A 181 -13.50 3.58 -20.94
CA ASN A 181 -13.05 4.11 -19.66
C ASN A 181 -13.20 3.13 -18.47
N ARG A 182 -13.18 1.82 -18.73
CA ARG A 182 -13.29 0.78 -17.71
C ARG A 182 -12.25 -0.32 -17.90
N MET A 183 -11.61 -0.72 -16.81
CA MET A 183 -10.66 -1.83 -16.77
C MET A 183 -10.96 -2.72 -15.57
N ASP A 184 -10.95 -4.01 -15.81
CA ASP A 184 -11.02 -5.02 -14.76
C ASP A 184 -9.59 -5.27 -14.29
N LEU A 185 -9.34 -5.04 -13.00
CA LEU A 185 -8.02 -5.08 -12.38
C LEU A 185 -7.96 -6.31 -11.48
N ASN A 186 -7.34 -7.38 -11.98
CA ASN A 186 -7.20 -8.63 -11.26
C ASN A 186 -5.72 -8.92 -10.96
N GLY A 187 -5.49 -9.70 -9.91
CA GLY A 187 -4.16 -10.17 -9.58
C GLY A 187 -4.12 -11.00 -8.31
N ALA A 188 -2.97 -11.61 -8.09
CA ALA A 188 -2.69 -12.45 -6.94
C ALA A 188 -1.30 -12.15 -6.40
N PHE A 189 -1.09 -12.39 -5.13
CA PHE A 189 0.22 -12.30 -4.51
C PHE A 189 0.39 -13.40 -3.48
N ALA A 190 1.61 -13.91 -3.36
CA ALA A 190 1.87 -15.09 -2.53
C ALA A 190 3.20 -14.95 -1.82
N LYS A 191 3.19 -15.30 -0.51
CA LYS A 191 4.37 -15.34 0.35
C LYS A 191 5.16 -14.02 0.30
N VAL A 192 4.44 -12.90 0.29
CA VAL A 192 5.08 -11.58 0.27
C VAL A 192 5.54 -11.23 1.67
N HIS A 193 6.84 -11.09 1.84
CA HIS A 193 7.45 -10.83 3.14
C HIS A 193 7.87 -9.37 3.28
N PHE A 194 7.56 -8.78 4.42
CA PHE A 194 8.03 -7.45 4.83
C PHE A 194 8.81 -7.60 6.13
N THR A 195 10.06 -7.14 6.14
CA THR A 195 10.87 -7.07 7.36
C THR A 195 10.64 -5.72 8.02
N MET A 196 9.95 -5.75 9.16
CA MET A 196 9.55 -4.58 9.93
C MET A 196 10.59 -4.32 11.03
N PRO A 197 11.20 -3.12 11.12
CA PRO A 197 12.08 -2.77 12.22
C PRO A 197 11.31 -2.73 13.54
N ASN A 198 12.01 -2.61 14.66
CA ASN A 198 11.35 -2.36 15.96
C ASN A 198 10.56 -1.04 15.87
N CYS A 199 9.22 -1.15 15.94
CA CYS A 199 8.31 0.00 15.89
C CYS A 199 7.72 0.36 17.26
N ARG A 200 8.18 -0.27 18.36
CA ARG A 200 7.58 -0.14 19.69
C ARG A 200 7.57 1.30 20.22
N ASP A 201 8.55 2.11 19.83
CA ASP A 201 8.64 3.53 20.19
C ASP A 201 7.43 4.36 19.73
N VAL A 202 6.77 3.93 18.65
CA VAL A 202 5.62 4.64 18.06
C VAL A 202 4.33 3.83 18.14
N PHE A 203 4.42 2.50 18.16
CA PHE A 203 3.31 1.57 18.32
C PHE A 203 3.57 0.68 19.54
N PRO A 204 3.12 1.06 20.74
CA PRO A 204 3.45 0.33 21.97
C PRO A 204 3.03 -1.15 21.99
N GLN A 205 2.05 -1.51 21.16
CA GLN A 205 1.56 -2.89 21.00
C GLN A 205 2.44 -3.74 20.08
N ALA A 206 3.42 -3.15 19.37
CA ALA A 206 4.32 -3.85 18.48
C ALA A 206 5.36 -4.70 19.28
N PRO A 207 5.90 -5.77 18.65
CA PRO A 207 7.04 -6.50 19.19
C PRO A 207 8.21 -5.57 19.51
N ASP A 208 8.89 -5.82 20.63
CA ASP A 208 10.10 -5.09 21.02
C ASP A 208 11.35 -5.60 20.30
N ARG A 209 11.23 -5.80 19.00
CA ARG A 209 12.28 -6.31 18.10
C ARG A 209 11.86 -6.11 16.65
N GLU A 210 12.76 -6.43 15.74
CA GLU A 210 12.40 -6.66 14.34
C GLU A 210 11.44 -7.86 14.23
N PHE A 211 10.49 -7.79 13.29
CA PHE A 211 9.49 -8.83 13.05
C PHE A 211 9.13 -8.90 11.56
N THR A 212 8.52 -10.01 11.15
CA THR A 212 8.12 -10.24 9.75
C THR A 212 6.61 -10.21 9.61
N VAL A 213 6.13 -9.48 8.62
CA VAL A 213 4.75 -9.56 8.14
C VAL A 213 4.75 -10.33 6.83
N GLU A 214 3.94 -11.40 6.76
CA GLU A 214 3.72 -12.17 5.54
C GLU A 214 2.29 -11.98 5.04
N LEU A 215 2.16 -11.64 3.76
CA LEU A 215 0.88 -11.48 3.08
C LEU A 215 0.75 -12.47 1.92
N GLY A 216 -0.46 -12.99 1.71
CA GLY A 216 -0.83 -13.75 0.52
C GLY A 216 -2.31 -13.58 0.22
N GLY A 217 -2.69 -13.41 -1.04
CA GLY A 217 -4.04 -13.00 -1.36
C GLY A 217 -4.31 -12.80 -2.85
N HIS A 218 -5.51 -12.30 -3.14
CA HIS A 218 -5.92 -11.89 -4.48
C HIS A 218 -6.84 -10.68 -4.42
N TYR A 219 -6.89 -9.98 -5.55
CA TYR A 219 -7.79 -8.86 -5.75
C TYR A 219 -8.53 -9.00 -7.08
N GLN A 220 -9.80 -8.57 -7.08
CA GLN A 220 -10.65 -8.44 -8.26
C GLN A 220 -11.38 -7.10 -8.13
N LEU A 221 -10.93 -6.10 -8.89
CA LEU A 221 -11.38 -4.72 -8.74
C LEU A 221 -11.82 -4.15 -10.07
N VAL A 222 -12.64 -3.10 -10.02
CA VAL A 222 -12.99 -2.31 -11.21
C VAL A 222 -12.40 -0.90 -11.11
N GLY A 223 -11.63 -0.52 -12.12
CA GLY A 223 -11.08 0.83 -12.29
C GLY A 223 -11.77 1.58 -13.42
N THR A 224 -12.00 2.88 -13.23
CA THR A 224 -12.51 3.82 -14.25
C THR A 224 -11.58 5.04 -14.37
N TRP A 225 -11.33 5.55 -15.58
CA TRP A 225 -10.45 6.72 -15.81
C TRP A 225 -11.02 7.74 -16.81
#